data_AF-A0A961V6Q6-F1
#
_entry.id   AF-A0A961V6Q6-F1
#
_cell.length_a   1.000
_cell.length_b   1.000
_cell.length_c   1.000
_cell.angle_alpha   90.00
_cell.angle_beta   90.00
_cell.angle_gamma   90.00
#
_symmetry.space_group_name_H-M   'P 1'
#
loop_
_entity.id
_entity.type
_entity.pdbx_description
1 polymer ?
#
loop_
_entity_poly.entity_id
_entity_poly.type
_entity_poly.pdbx_seq_one_letter_code
_entity_poly.pdbx_strand_id
1 'polypeptide(L)'
;MGAWAKSVAFALFVGLFLVAPASAQTADPRSPYTEADIDRVEARSVENVRGVLHDNLIAALPRGERVALSDVRLEAPRRTNPWRPFAVWSDSRERTIVFPMETIRFIDDIITVMVALNKAGCDIRWVGTYAGMLTRRDPPDGGRYPNPIEAFGLDRAALLADPTIDMFSGLQLKTAVAFVLGHELGHVALAHRVIGDADASRRREREADAYALRIHRLLGAPPLGAAPMFTMMGHTYLGSGDYPSVAAFEASFAETGTHPLDGERLRAIGDAIADDAVLYARNEPDPARAQGDMVDLANNFRTLGRLLDDPDIRLLQADTARSTHWDELKSVCPALAQ
;
A
#
# COMPACT_ATOMS: atom_id res chain seq x y z
N MET A 1 -25.60 -80.93 6.52
CA MET A 1 -26.85 -80.24 6.14
C MET A 1 -26.93 -79.00 7.05
N GLY A 2 -26.37 -77.85 6.63
CA GLY A 2 -27.07 -76.75 5.94
C GLY A 2 -27.49 -75.71 7.01
N ALA A 3 -26.89 -74.52 7.20
CA ALA A 3 -26.66 -73.34 6.35
C ALA A 3 -27.43 -72.11 6.93
N TRP A 4 -26.90 -70.89 6.70
CA TRP A 4 -27.48 -69.53 6.84
C TRP A 4 -27.32 -68.80 8.21
N ALA A 5 -26.38 -67.85 8.38
CA ALA A 5 -26.37 -66.41 7.98
C ALA A 5 -27.37 -65.55 8.80
N LYS A 6 -26.99 -64.44 9.46
CA LYS A 6 -26.40 -63.20 8.91
C LYS A 6 -25.67 -62.37 9.99
N SER A 7 -24.55 -61.78 9.58
CA SER A 7 -23.80 -60.71 10.27
C SER A 7 -24.41 -59.35 10.00
N VAL A 8 -24.42 -58.46 11.00
CA VAL A 8 -24.64 -57.01 10.84
C VAL A 8 -23.29 -56.33 11.01
N ALA A 9 -22.76 -55.77 9.92
CA ALA A 9 -21.50 -55.03 9.90
C ALA A 9 -21.76 -53.56 10.23
N PHE A 10 -20.99 -53.03 11.19
CA PHE A 10 -20.92 -51.61 11.53
C PHE A 10 -19.98 -50.93 10.52
N ALA A 11 -20.51 -50.06 9.66
CA ALA A 11 -19.70 -49.30 8.73
C ALA A 11 -19.11 -48.07 9.43
N LEU A 12 -17.80 -48.09 9.66
CA LEU A 12 -17.01 -46.95 10.11
C LEU A 12 -16.73 -46.04 8.90
N PHE A 13 -17.38 -44.88 8.85
CA PHE A 13 -17.11 -43.84 7.88
C PHE A 13 -15.84 -43.08 8.31
N VAL A 14 -14.68 -43.44 7.76
CA VAL A 14 -13.46 -42.62 7.86
C VAL A 14 -13.58 -41.53 6.80
N GLY A 15 -14.01 -40.34 7.22
CA GLY A 15 -13.98 -39.14 6.40
C GLY A 15 -12.54 -38.73 6.15
N LEU A 16 -12.01 -39.08 4.98
CA LEU A 16 -10.74 -38.59 4.47
C LEU A 16 -10.94 -37.12 4.07
N PHE A 17 -10.66 -36.18 4.98
CA PHE A 17 -10.53 -34.77 4.61
C PHE A 17 -9.31 -34.63 3.69
N LEU A 18 -9.57 -34.50 2.39
CA LEU A 18 -8.60 -33.97 1.44
C LEU A 18 -8.36 -32.51 1.81
N VAL A 19 -7.42 -32.27 2.71
CA VAL A 19 -6.80 -30.95 2.86
C VAL A 19 -6.04 -30.74 1.56
N ALA A 20 -6.58 -29.90 0.68
CA ALA A 20 -5.83 -29.43 -0.47
C ALA A 20 -4.50 -28.85 0.05
N PRO A 21 -3.34 -29.29 -0.46
CA PRO A 21 -2.07 -28.73 -0.02
C PRO A 21 -2.12 -27.24 -0.28
N ALA A 22 -2.01 -26.43 0.78
CA ALA A 22 -1.73 -25.02 0.66
C ALA A 22 -0.49 -24.93 -0.22
N SER A 23 -0.67 -24.49 -1.46
CA SER A 23 0.45 -24.33 -2.38
C SER A 23 1.32 -23.27 -1.76
N ALA A 24 2.49 -23.66 -1.25
CA ALA A 24 3.48 -22.72 -0.75
C ALA A 24 3.79 -21.77 -1.91
N GLN A 25 3.28 -20.54 -1.83
CA GLN A 25 3.60 -19.51 -2.81
C GLN A 25 5.11 -19.29 -2.70
N THR A 26 5.85 -19.78 -3.69
CA THR A 26 7.29 -19.56 -3.75
C THR A 26 7.52 -18.06 -3.87
N ALA A 27 8.36 -17.52 -2.98
CA ALA A 27 8.72 -16.11 -3.02
C ALA A 27 9.31 -15.76 -4.39
N ASP A 28 8.89 -14.63 -4.97
CA ASP A 28 9.62 -14.05 -6.10
C ASP A 28 11.07 -13.85 -5.64
N PRO A 29 12.08 -14.36 -6.37
CA PRO A 29 13.48 -14.24 -5.97
C PRO A 29 13.93 -12.78 -5.79
N ARG A 30 13.20 -11.82 -6.37
CA ARG A 30 13.47 -10.38 -6.24
C ARG A 30 12.82 -9.74 -5.02
N SER A 31 11.85 -10.39 -4.36
CA SER A 31 11.19 -9.83 -3.17
C SER A 31 12.23 -9.40 -2.13
N PRO A 32 12.11 -8.20 -1.54
CA PRO A 32 13.07 -7.74 -0.56
C PRO A 32 12.97 -8.45 0.80
N TYR A 33 11.97 -9.30 0.99
CA TYR A 33 11.63 -9.88 2.30
C TYR A 33 11.83 -11.38 2.38
N THR A 34 12.51 -11.82 3.44
CA THR A 34 12.66 -13.24 3.80
C THR A 34 11.36 -13.79 4.39
N GLU A 35 11.23 -15.12 4.49
CA GLU A 35 10.06 -15.73 5.16
C GLU A 35 9.92 -15.25 6.62
N ALA A 36 11.04 -15.12 7.33
CA ALA A 36 11.04 -14.66 8.72
C ALA A 36 10.51 -13.22 8.87
N ASP A 37 10.70 -12.36 7.86
CA ASP A 37 10.14 -11.00 7.85
C ASP A 37 8.61 -11.05 7.73
N ILE A 38 8.10 -11.91 6.84
CA ILE A 38 6.67 -12.07 6.59
C ILE A 38 5.97 -12.76 7.77
N ASP A 39 6.58 -13.77 8.39
CA ASP A 39 6.02 -14.47 9.57
C ASP A 39 5.70 -13.49 10.71
N ARG A 40 6.60 -12.53 10.97
CA ARG A 40 6.40 -11.53 12.02
C ARG A 40 5.25 -10.58 11.70
N VAL A 41 5.08 -10.23 10.41
CA VAL A 41 4.01 -9.35 9.94
C VAL A 41 2.68 -10.08 10.00
N GLU A 42 2.61 -11.32 9.51
CA GLU A 42 1.39 -12.12 9.48
C GLU A 42 0.82 -12.34 10.89
N ALA A 43 1.68 -12.74 11.84
CA ALA A 43 1.29 -13.01 13.23
C ALA A 43 0.68 -11.79 13.95
N ARG A 44 0.94 -10.57 13.47
CA ARG A 44 0.46 -9.32 14.08
C ARG A 44 -0.57 -8.59 13.24
N SER A 45 -0.50 -8.69 11.91
CA SER A 45 -1.17 -7.73 11.02
C SER A 45 -2.47 -8.26 10.47
N VAL A 46 -2.64 -9.57 10.27
CA VAL A 46 -3.86 -10.10 9.62
C VAL A 46 -5.12 -9.73 10.39
N GLU A 47 -5.17 -10.01 11.70
CA GLU A 47 -6.33 -9.66 12.52
C GLU A 47 -6.47 -8.14 12.69
N ASN A 48 -5.37 -7.41 12.79
CA ASN A 48 -5.41 -5.95 12.90
C ASN A 48 -5.97 -5.30 11.63
N VAL A 49 -5.57 -5.76 10.44
CA VAL A 49 -6.04 -5.25 9.14
C VAL A 49 -7.51 -5.62 8.94
N ARG A 50 -7.92 -6.82 9.35
CA ARG A 50 -9.34 -7.22 9.38
C ARG A 50 -10.15 -6.32 10.31
N GLY A 51 -9.65 -6.05 11.52
CA GLY A 51 -10.27 -5.12 12.46
C GLY A 51 -10.35 -3.69 11.91
N VAL A 52 -9.30 -3.20 11.22
CA VAL A 52 -9.37 -1.91 10.52
C VAL A 52 -10.51 -1.92 9.50
N LEU A 53 -10.63 -2.95 8.66
CA LEU A 53 -11.70 -3.03 7.66
C LEU A 53 -13.10 -3.06 8.30
N HIS A 54 -13.34 -3.98 9.23
CA HIS A 54 -14.69 -4.24 9.74
C HIS A 54 -15.07 -3.34 10.92
N ASP A 55 -14.21 -3.27 11.93
CA ASP A 55 -14.50 -2.63 13.21
C ASP A 55 -14.30 -1.12 13.16
N ASN A 56 -13.47 -0.64 12.22
CA ASN A 56 -13.25 0.80 12.02
C ASN A 56 -13.95 1.31 10.76
N LEU A 57 -13.54 0.88 9.56
CA LEU A 57 -14.00 1.49 8.30
C LEU A 57 -15.48 1.21 8.04
N ILE A 58 -15.91 -0.06 7.99
CA ILE A 58 -17.31 -0.43 7.74
C ILE A 58 -18.21 0.03 8.90
N ALA A 59 -17.75 -0.09 10.14
CA ALA A 59 -18.51 0.35 11.31
C ALA A 59 -18.76 1.88 11.33
N ALA A 60 -17.85 2.68 10.77
CA ALA A 60 -18.02 4.13 10.65
C ALA A 60 -19.07 4.56 9.60
N LEU A 61 -19.42 3.67 8.67
CA LEU A 61 -20.37 3.98 7.61
C LEU A 61 -21.81 4.16 8.14
N PRO A 62 -22.66 4.95 7.43
CA PRO A 62 -24.09 5.00 7.68
C PRO A 62 -24.72 3.59 7.65
N ARG A 63 -25.80 3.39 8.42
CA ARG A 63 -26.41 2.07 8.62
C ARG A 63 -26.71 1.32 7.31
N GLY A 64 -27.23 2.01 6.30
CA GLY A 64 -27.56 1.39 5.01
C GLY A 64 -26.33 0.83 4.31
N GLU A 65 -25.27 1.62 4.21
CA GLU A 65 -23.99 1.22 3.59
C GLU A 65 -23.29 0.13 4.40
N ARG A 66 -23.33 0.23 5.73
CA ARG A 66 -22.77 -0.79 6.62
C ARG A 66 -23.40 -2.16 6.39
N VAL A 67 -24.73 -2.23 6.31
CA VAL A 67 -25.44 -3.49 6.01
C VAL A 67 -25.12 -3.95 4.59
N ALA A 68 -25.05 -3.02 3.64
CA ALA A 68 -24.72 -3.33 2.25
C ALA A 68 -23.27 -3.78 2.04
N LEU A 69 -22.38 -3.64 3.04
CA LEU A 69 -20.95 -3.99 2.97
C LEU A 69 -20.52 -4.98 4.07
N SER A 70 -21.45 -5.54 4.84
CA SER A 70 -21.12 -6.37 6.01
C SER A 70 -20.48 -7.72 5.65
N ASP A 71 -20.65 -8.18 4.41
CA ASP A 71 -20.14 -9.44 3.88
C ASP A 71 -18.86 -9.28 3.03
N VAL A 72 -18.30 -8.06 2.94
CA VAL A 72 -17.00 -7.85 2.28
C VAL A 72 -15.94 -8.68 3.00
N ARG A 73 -15.11 -9.40 2.24
CA ARG A 73 -14.06 -10.28 2.79
C ARG A 73 -12.70 -9.64 2.61
N LEU A 74 -11.81 -9.85 3.59
CA LEU A 74 -10.38 -9.58 3.46
C LEU A 74 -9.63 -10.89 3.25
N GLU A 75 -8.94 -10.99 2.12
CA GLU A 75 -7.92 -11.99 1.87
C GLU A 75 -6.54 -11.35 2.07
N ALA A 76 -5.73 -11.99 2.92
CA ALA A 76 -4.44 -11.47 3.36
C ALA A 76 -3.32 -12.44 2.96
N PRO A 77 -3.07 -12.65 1.65
CA PRO A 77 -2.03 -13.57 1.22
C PRO A 77 -0.67 -13.13 1.75
N ARG A 78 0.22 -14.08 2.01
CA ARG A 78 1.56 -13.76 2.50
C ARG A 78 2.35 -12.91 1.49
N ARG A 79 2.25 -13.27 0.21
CA ARG A 79 3.08 -12.71 -0.87
C ARG A 79 2.28 -12.52 -2.16
N THR A 80 2.91 -11.85 -3.12
CA THR A 80 2.47 -11.82 -4.52
C THR A 80 3.55 -12.44 -5.41
N ASN A 81 3.13 -13.09 -6.50
CA ASN A 81 4.04 -13.62 -7.50
C ASN A 81 3.57 -13.23 -8.91
N PRO A 82 4.30 -12.37 -9.64
CA PRO A 82 5.56 -11.71 -9.23
C PRO A 82 5.36 -10.71 -8.09
N TRP A 83 6.43 -10.38 -7.36
CA TRP A 83 6.39 -9.39 -6.29
C TRP A 83 6.11 -7.99 -6.87
N ARG A 84 5.19 -7.27 -6.22
CA ARG A 84 4.91 -5.86 -6.49
C ARG A 84 4.72 -5.11 -5.17
N PRO A 85 5.40 -3.98 -4.94
CA PRO A 85 5.41 -3.29 -3.65
C PRO A 85 4.03 -2.79 -3.21
N PHE A 86 3.13 -2.50 -4.15
CA PHE A 86 1.79 -1.95 -3.91
C PHE A 86 0.68 -2.80 -4.56
N ALA A 87 0.83 -4.13 -4.57
CA ALA A 87 -0.21 -5.01 -5.11
C ALA A 87 -1.35 -5.22 -4.12
N VAL A 88 -2.22 -4.22 -4.02
CA VAL A 88 -3.53 -4.33 -3.37
C VAL A 88 -4.59 -4.23 -4.46
N TRP A 89 -5.67 -4.99 -4.33
CA TRP A 89 -6.78 -4.94 -5.27
C TRP A 89 -8.06 -5.46 -4.63
N SER A 90 -9.17 -5.29 -5.34
CA SER A 90 -10.47 -5.84 -4.98
C SER A 90 -11.16 -6.52 -6.14
N ASP A 91 -11.96 -7.53 -5.82
CA ASP A 91 -12.95 -8.10 -6.73
C ASP A 91 -14.34 -7.66 -6.24
N SER A 92 -14.95 -6.73 -6.97
CA SER A 92 -16.26 -6.19 -6.60
C SER A 92 -17.40 -7.21 -6.76
N ARG A 93 -17.22 -8.28 -7.55
CA ARG A 93 -18.22 -9.34 -7.74
C ARG A 93 -18.19 -10.32 -6.57
N GLU A 94 -16.99 -10.75 -6.20
CA GLU A 94 -16.76 -11.66 -5.07
C GLU A 94 -16.74 -10.93 -3.72
N ARG A 95 -16.79 -9.60 -3.77
CA ARG A 95 -16.78 -8.68 -2.62
C ARG A 95 -15.57 -8.94 -1.73
N THR A 96 -14.43 -9.15 -2.36
CA THR A 96 -13.17 -9.48 -1.71
C THR A 96 -12.18 -8.35 -1.91
N ILE A 97 -11.49 -7.95 -0.84
CA ILE A 97 -10.30 -7.12 -0.87
C ILE A 97 -9.10 -8.03 -0.63
N VAL A 98 -8.07 -7.93 -1.46
CA VAL A 98 -6.83 -8.68 -1.30
C VAL A 98 -5.71 -7.71 -0.90
N PHE A 99 -5.15 -7.93 0.29
CA PHE A 99 -4.08 -7.09 0.85
C PHE A 99 -2.90 -7.96 1.31
N PRO A 100 -1.87 -8.13 0.47
CA PRO A 100 -0.71 -8.96 0.81
C PRO A 100 0.07 -8.44 2.02
N MET A 101 0.51 -9.34 2.90
CA MET A 101 1.32 -8.99 4.07
C MET A 101 2.68 -8.38 3.69
N GLU A 102 3.25 -8.85 2.59
CA GLU A 102 4.48 -8.30 2.00
C GLU A 102 4.34 -6.82 1.60
N THR A 103 3.16 -6.40 1.11
CA THR A 103 2.88 -4.98 0.82
C THR A 103 2.78 -4.15 2.10
N ILE A 104 2.14 -4.67 3.14
CA ILE A 104 2.07 -3.98 4.44
C ILE A 104 3.47 -3.79 5.00
N ARG A 105 4.31 -4.84 4.95
CA ARG A 105 5.69 -4.79 5.41
C ARG A 105 6.52 -3.77 4.64
N PHE A 106 6.34 -3.70 3.33
CA PHE A 106 6.99 -2.71 2.48
C PHE A 106 6.62 -1.27 2.87
N ILE A 107 5.33 -1.00 3.04
CA ILE A 107 4.82 0.32 3.45
C ILE A 107 5.35 0.70 4.84
N ASP A 108 5.36 -0.23 5.79
CA ASP A 108 5.90 -0.05 7.15
C ASP A 108 7.38 0.36 7.14
N ASP A 109 8.23 -0.37 6.42
CA ASP A 109 9.66 -0.06 6.35
C ASP A 109 9.91 1.29 5.67
N ILE A 110 9.23 1.59 4.55
CA ILE A 110 9.33 2.88 3.88
C ILE A 110 8.97 4.04 4.80
N ILE A 111 7.83 3.95 5.47
CA ILE A 111 7.36 5.00 6.38
C ILE A 111 8.36 5.17 7.53
N THR A 112 8.88 4.06 8.07
CA THR A 112 9.91 4.08 9.13
C THR A 112 11.16 4.84 8.66
N VAL A 113 11.68 4.54 7.46
CA VAL A 113 12.84 5.25 6.89
C VAL A 113 12.53 6.74 6.68
N MET A 114 11.38 7.08 6.09
CA MET A 114 11.00 8.47 5.83
C MET A 114 10.91 9.29 7.13
N VAL A 115 10.30 8.74 8.18
CA VAL A 115 10.20 9.38 9.49
C VAL A 115 11.59 9.55 10.12
N ALA A 116 12.45 8.53 10.05
CA ALA A 116 13.81 8.59 10.57
C ALA A 116 14.66 9.66 9.86
N LEU A 117 14.64 9.69 8.53
CA LEU A 117 15.38 10.67 7.72
C LEU A 117 14.88 12.10 8.02
N ASN A 118 13.56 12.30 8.03
CA ASN A 118 12.98 13.61 8.33
C ASN A 118 13.37 14.10 9.73
N LYS A 119 13.30 13.22 10.74
CA LYS A 119 13.71 13.54 12.11
C LYS A 119 15.19 13.90 12.22
N ALA A 120 16.05 13.25 11.43
CA ALA A 120 17.48 13.53 11.38
C ALA A 120 17.83 14.77 10.54
N GLY A 121 16.86 15.43 9.91
CA GLY A 121 17.09 16.55 9.00
C GLY A 121 17.74 16.15 7.66
N CYS A 122 17.65 14.87 7.30
CA CYS A 122 18.18 14.32 6.08
C CYS A 122 17.18 14.45 4.91
N ASP A 123 17.70 14.40 3.69
CA ASP A 123 16.89 14.56 2.48
C ASP A 123 16.04 13.31 2.20
N ILE A 124 14.73 13.43 2.41
CA ILE A 124 13.77 12.33 2.19
C ILE A 124 13.61 11.94 0.72
N ARG A 125 14.09 12.76 -0.24
CA ARG A 125 13.98 12.46 -1.68
C ARG A 125 14.70 11.17 -2.08
N TRP A 126 15.71 10.76 -1.30
CA TRP A 126 16.41 9.48 -1.51
C TRP A 126 15.50 8.26 -1.38
N VAL A 127 14.41 8.34 -0.62
CA VAL A 127 13.41 7.26 -0.54
C VAL A 127 12.69 7.10 -1.88
N GLY A 128 12.41 8.20 -2.58
CA GLY A 128 11.93 8.18 -3.96
C GLY A 128 12.94 7.58 -4.94
N THR A 129 14.24 7.88 -4.77
CA THR A 129 15.31 7.24 -5.55
C THR A 129 15.32 5.72 -5.34
N TYR A 130 15.26 5.25 -4.09
CA TYR A 130 15.12 3.82 -3.78
C TYR A 130 13.92 3.19 -4.49
N ALA A 131 12.75 3.82 -4.43
CA ALA A 131 11.54 3.34 -5.12
C ALA A 131 11.76 3.18 -6.63
N GLY A 132 12.38 4.20 -7.25
CA GLY A 132 12.67 4.19 -8.67
C GLY A 132 13.66 3.11 -9.06
N MET A 133 14.62 2.79 -8.19
CA MET A 133 15.60 1.72 -8.39
C MET A 133 14.93 0.34 -8.44
N LEU A 134 13.85 0.10 -7.69
CA LEU A 134 13.13 -1.19 -7.67
C LEU A 134 12.58 -1.60 -9.04
N THR A 135 12.33 -0.65 -9.95
CA THR A 135 11.81 -0.94 -11.30
C THR A 135 12.82 -0.69 -12.41
N ARG A 136 13.95 -0.06 -12.11
CA ARG A 136 14.93 0.39 -13.12
C ARG A 136 16.33 -0.18 -12.91
N ARG A 137 16.58 -0.85 -11.79
CA ARG A 137 17.84 -1.52 -11.51
C ARG A 137 17.62 -2.97 -11.14
N ASP A 138 18.62 -3.78 -11.46
CA ASP A 138 18.72 -5.12 -10.91
C ASP A 138 19.09 -5.05 -9.42
N PRO A 139 18.65 -6.03 -8.62
CA PRO A 139 19.08 -6.17 -7.25
C PRO A 139 20.61 -6.33 -7.17
N PRO A 140 21.23 -5.92 -6.05
CA PRO A 140 22.66 -6.16 -5.85
C PRO A 140 22.94 -7.67 -5.95
N ASP A 141 24.04 -8.02 -6.63
CA ASP A 141 24.49 -9.40 -6.85
C ASP A 141 23.47 -10.33 -7.57
N GLY A 142 22.44 -9.76 -8.22
CA GLY A 142 21.42 -10.53 -8.96
C GLY A 142 20.44 -11.31 -8.06
N GLY A 143 20.41 -11.03 -6.75
CA GLY A 143 19.59 -11.72 -5.78
C GLY A 143 18.25 -11.02 -5.47
N ARG A 144 17.97 -10.82 -4.18
CA ARG A 144 16.82 -10.04 -3.71
C ARG A 144 17.12 -8.55 -3.70
N TYR A 145 16.11 -7.70 -3.89
CA TYR A 145 16.28 -6.29 -3.56
C TYR A 145 16.57 -6.12 -2.05
N PRO A 146 17.39 -5.16 -1.63
CA PRO A 146 17.44 -4.80 -0.22
C PRO A 146 16.08 -4.20 0.19
N ASN A 147 15.58 -4.54 1.38
CA ASN A 147 14.42 -3.84 1.91
C ASN A 147 14.80 -2.37 2.26
N PRO A 148 13.84 -1.46 2.48
CA PRO A 148 14.16 -0.07 2.71
C PRO A 148 15.10 0.18 3.88
N ILE A 149 14.97 -0.56 4.98
CA ILE A 149 15.86 -0.42 6.14
C ILE A 149 17.29 -0.80 5.75
N GLU A 150 17.47 -1.95 5.09
CA GLU A 150 18.78 -2.45 4.63
C GLU A 150 19.43 -1.55 3.58
N ALA A 151 18.64 -1.04 2.63
CA ALA A 151 19.13 -0.21 1.53
C ALA A 151 19.78 1.09 2.05
N PHE A 152 19.23 1.66 3.11
CA PHE A 152 19.76 2.85 3.77
C PHE A 152 20.78 2.53 4.87
N GLY A 153 21.14 1.26 5.07
CA GLY A 153 22.13 0.84 6.06
C GLY A 153 21.67 1.08 7.51
N LEU A 154 20.36 1.00 7.76
CA LEU A 154 19.76 1.30 9.06
C LEU A 154 19.52 0.02 9.88
N ASP A 155 19.40 0.16 11.20
CA ASP A 155 18.96 -0.91 12.09
C ASP A 155 17.52 -0.66 12.57
N ARG A 156 16.58 -1.54 12.19
CA ARG A 156 15.16 -1.34 12.51
C ARG A 156 14.90 -1.31 14.01
N ALA A 157 15.59 -2.13 14.81
CA ALA A 157 15.36 -2.19 16.24
C ALA A 157 15.81 -0.90 16.93
N ALA A 158 16.94 -0.34 16.52
CA ALA A 158 17.44 0.96 16.97
C ALA A 158 16.50 2.10 16.57
N LEU A 159 15.98 2.11 15.33
CA LEU A 159 15.02 3.12 14.90
C LEU A 159 13.74 3.09 15.74
N LEU A 160 13.18 1.91 15.98
CA LEU A 160 11.94 1.76 16.75
C LEU A 160 12.15 1.88 18.28
N ALA A 161 13.39 1.93 18.75
CA ALA A 161 13.69 2.29 20.13
C ALA A 161 13.52 3.82 20.37
N ASP A 162 13.57 4.64 19.33
CA ASP A 162 13.21 6.06 19.43
C ASP A 162 11.68 6.22 19.45
N PRO A 163 11.09 6.70 20.55
CA PRO A 163 9.64 6.78 20.71
C PRO A 163 8.99 7.75 19.70
N THR A 164 9.75 8.72 19.18
CA THR A 164 9.27 9.63 18.13
C THR A 164 9.07 8.87 16.83
N ILE A 165 10.07 8.07 16.44
CA ILE A 165 10.02 7.31 15.18
C ILE A 165 8.93 6.24 15.27
N ASP A 166 8.88 5.46 16.36
CA ASP A 166 7.86 4.43 16.57
C ASP A 166 6.44 5.02 16.52
N MET A 167 6.19 6.10 17.25
CA MET A 167 4.88 6.77 17.28
C MET A 167 4.45 7.29 15.90
N PHE A 168 5.30 8.07 15.22
CA PHE A 168 4.93 8.70 13.95
C PHE A 168 4.86 7.69 12.80
N SER A 169 5.78 6.73 12.74
CA SER A 169 5.73 5.67 11.73
C SER A 169 4.51 4.78 11.93
N GLY A 170 4.18 4.41 13.17
CA GLY A 170 2.97 3.65 13.49
C GLY A 170 1.68 4.40 13.15
N LEU A 171 1.61 5.71 13.40
CA LEU A 171 0.45 6.54 13.02
C LEU A 171 0.29 6.62 11.49
N GLN A 172 1.37 6.88 10.77
CA GLN A 172 1.35 6.93 9.32
C GLN A 172 0.99 5.56 8.72
N LEU A 173 1.55 4.45 9.21
CA LEU A 173 1.20 3.11 8.73
C LEU A 173 -0.29 2.81 8.93
N LYS A 174 -0.85 3.09 10.12
CA LYS A 174 -2.28 2.88 10.40
C LYS A 174 -3.17 3.65 9.44
N THR A 175 -2.85 4.92 9.20
CA THR A 175 -3.63 5.79 8.30
C THR A 175 -3.43 5.44 6.82
N ALA A 176 -2.26 4.93 6.43
CA ALA A 176 -2.03 4.38 5.09
C ALA A 176 -2.87 3.11 4.85
N VAL A 177 -2.84 2.16 5.78
CA VAL A 177 -3.63 0.91 5.71
C VAL A 177 -5.13 1.23 5.66
N ALA A 178 -5.60 2.17 6.49
CA ALA A 178 -6.98 2.63 6.48
C ALA A 178 -7.37 3.26 5.13
N PHE A 179 -6.50 4.09 4.55
CA PHE A 179 -6.74 4.71 3.24
C PHE A 179 -6.84 3.65 2.14
N VAL A 180 -5.88 2.73 2.08
CA VAL A 180 -5.83 1.66 1.06
C VAL A 180 -7.06 0.75 1.16
N LEU A 181 -7.41 0.29 2.37
CA LEU A 181 -8.61 -0.52 2.56
C LEU A 181 -9.88 0.27 2.24
N GLY A 182 -9.93 1.55 2.59
CA GLY A 182 -11.05 2.44 2.25
C GLY A 182 -11.22 2.62 0.74
N HIS A 183 -10.10 2.71 0.02
CA HIS A 183 -10.06 2.80 -1.45
C HIS A 183 -10.60 1.52 -2.09
N GLU A 184 -10.08 0.36 -1.69
CA GLU A 184 -10.59 -0.93 -2.18
C GLU A 184 -12.05 -1.19 -1.80
N LEU A 185 -12.45 -0.78 -0.60
CA LEU A 185 -13.86 -0.83 -0.19
C LEU A 185 -14.73 0.08 -1.07
N GLY A 186 -14.20 1.21 -1.53
CA GLY A 186 -14.85 2.09 -2.51
C GLY A 186 -15.08 1.39 -3.85
N HIS A 187 -14.10 0.65 -4.36
CA HIS A 187 -14.28 -0.17 -5.56
C HIS A 187 -15.39 -1.22 -5.39
N VAL A 188 -15.45 -1.89 -4.23
CA VAL A 188 -16.53 -2.85 -3.93
C VAL A 188 -17.89 -2.15 -3.82
N ALA A 189 -17.97 -1.05 -3.07
CA ALA A 189 -19.20 -0.30 -2.82
C ALA A 189 -19.82 0.29 -4.10
N LEU A 190 -18.97 0.75 -5.02
CA LEU A 190 -19.38 1.35 -6.29
C LEU A 190 -19.41 0.34 -7.45
N ALA A 191 -19.20 -0.95 -7.17
CA ALA A 191 -19.16 -2.03 -8.15
C ALA A 191 -18.19 -1.76 -9.32
N HIS A 192 -17.04 -1.16 -9.03
CA HIS A 192 -16.00 -0.90 -10.00
C HIS A 192 -15.41 -2.21 -10.51
N ARG A 193 -15.23 -2.29 -11.83
CA ARG A 193 -14.57 -3.41 -12.50
C ARG A 193 -13.24 -2.96 -13.07
N VAL A 194 -12.30 -3.88 -13.22
CA VAL A 194 -11.16 -3.64 -14.11
C VAL A 194 -11.72 -3.53 -15.54
N ILE A 195 -11.51 -2.39 -16.19
CA ILE A 195 -11.91 -2.12 -17.57
C ILE A 195 -10.66 -1.65 -18.32
N GLY A 196 -10.47 -2.11 -19.56
CA GLY A 196 -9.38 -1.66 -20.44
C GLY A 196 -9.56 -0.25 -21.04
N ASP A 197 -10.46 0.58 -20.50
CA ASP A 197 -10.64 1.97 -20.88
C ASP A 197 -9.95 2.86 -19.84
N ALA A 198 -8.87 3.54 -20.27
CA ALA A 198 -8.02 4.31 -19.37
C ALA A 198 -8.77 5.44 -18.67
N ASP A 199 -9.67 6.14 -19.38
CA ASP A 199 -10.44 7.23 -18.80
C ASP A 199 -11.45 6.73 -17.75
N ALA A 200 -12.16 5.63 -18.03
CA ALA A 200 -13.02 5.01 -17.02
C ALA A 200 -12.22 4.51 -15.81
N SER A 201 -11.04 3.94 -16.02
CA SER A 201 -10.16 3.50 -14.94
C SER A 201 -9.74 4.69 -14.07
N ARG A 202 -9.23 5.78 -14.66
CA ARG A 202 -8.87 7.02 -13.94
C ARG A 202 -10.03 7.61 -13.15
N ARG A 203 -11.23 7.67 -13.73
CA ARG A 203 -12.43 8.16 -13.01
C ARG A 203 -12.76 7.29 -11.80
N ARG A 204 -12.69 5.96 -11.95
CA ARG A 204 -12.98 5.00 -10.88
C ARG A 204 -11.99 5.07 -9.73
N GLU A 205 -10.71 5.29 -10.04
CA GLU A 205 -9.70 5.53 -9.01
C GLU A 205 -10.04 6.78 -8.19
N ARG A 206 -10.41 7.87 -8.85
CA ARG A 206 -10.81 9.11 -8.16
C ARG A 206 -12.07 8.93 -7.30
N GLU A 207 -13.05 8.18 -7.80
CA GLU A 207 -14.25 7.82 -7.05
C GLU A 207 -13.92 6.95 -5.82
N ALA A 208 -13.01 5.99 -5.96
CA ALA A 208 -12.52 5.15 -4.86
C ALA A 208 -11.71 5.94 -3.82
N ASP A 209 -10.84 6.85 -4.27
CA ASP A 209 -10.11 7.77 -3.37
C ASP A 209 -11.06 8.69 -2.61
N ALA A 210 -12.05 9.28 -3.29
CA ALA A 210 -13.07 10.11 -2.65
C ALA A 210 -13.88 9.31 -1.61
N TYR A 211 -14.16 8.03 -1.90
CA TYR A 211 -14.80 7.13 -0.94
C TYR A 211 -13.92 6.88 0.29
N ALA A 212 -12.62 6.64 0.10
CA ALA A 212 -11.66 6.48 1.20
C ALA A 212 -11.58 7.75 2.07
N LEU A 213 -11.43 8.92 1.45
CA LEU A 213 -11.38 10.22 2.13
C LEU A 213 -12.66 10.52 2.92
N ARG A 214 -13.82 10.15 2.36
CA ARG A 214 -15.11 10.23 3.08
C ARG A 214 -15.09 9.38 4.35
N ILE A 215 -14.53 8.17 4.32
CA ILE A 215 -14.41 7.33 5.53
C ILE A 215 -13.46 7.97 6.54
N HIS A 216 -12.29 8.46 6.10
CA HIS A 216 -11.35 9.19 6.96
C HIS A 216 -12.02 10.39 7.66
N ARG A 217 -12.86 11.13 6.93
CA ARG A 217 -13.66 12.22 7.49
C ARG A 217 -14.68 11.74 8.53
N LEU A 218 -15.36 10.61 8.28
CA LEU A 218 -16.29 10.01 9.25
C LEU A 218 -15.56 9.57 10.53
N LEU A 219 -14.35 9.03 10.39
CA LEU A 219 -13.48 8.68 11.51
C LEU A 219 -12.90 9.91 12.23
N GLY A 220 -12.90 11.08 11.58
CA GLY A 220 -12.22 12.28 12.09
C GLY A 220 -10.70 12.11 12.15
N ALA A 221 -10.12 11.29 11.26
CA ALA A 221 -8.70 10.98 11.23
C ALA A 221 -8.13 11.25 9.83
N PRO A 222 -7.14 12.15 9.67
CA PRO A 222 -6.59 12.45 8.36
C PRO A 222 -5.78 11.29 7.77
N PRO A 223 -5.70 11.16 6.44
CA PRO A 223 -4.97 10.08 5.77
C PRO A 223 -3.45 10.36 5.70
N LEU A 224 -2.79 10.59 6.83
CA LEU A 224 -1.39 11.03 6.89
C LEU A 224 -0.43 10.10 6.13
N GLY A 225 -0.64 8.79 6.24
CA GLY A 225 0.16 7.78 5.58
C GLY A 225 -0.07 7.64 4.07
N ALA A 226 -1.10 8.27 3.50
CA ALA A 226 -1.33 8.21 2.07
C ALA A 226 -0.25 8.99 1.29
N ALA A 227 0.23 10.13 1.82
CA ALA A 227 1.25 10.94 1.14
C ALA A 227 2.60 10.19 0.92
N PRO A 228 3.22 9.56 1.93
CA PRO A 228 4.44 8.77 1.70
C PRO A 228 4.17 7.60 0.76
N MET A 229 3.03 6.91 0.88
CA MET A 229 2.65 5.83 -0.04
C MET A 229 2.56 6.31 -1.50
N PHE A 230 1.81 7.37 -1.78
CA PHE A 230 1.66 7.91 -3.14
C PHE A 230 2.96 8.48 -3.70
N THR A 231 3.80 9.08 -2.86
CA THR A 231 5.15 9.49 -3.26
C THR A 231 5.91 8.28 -3.81
N MET A 232 5.88 7.17 -3.08
CA MET A 232 6.57 5.95 -3.48
C MET A 232 5.96 5.26 -4.70
N MET A 233 4.63 5.24 -4.81
CA MET A 233 3.95 4.75 -6.01
C MET A 233 4.35 5.57 -7.23
N GLY A 234 4.38 6.90 -7.09
CA GLY A 234 4.85 7.83 -8.12
C GLY A 234 6.26 7.49 -8.59
N HIS A 235 7.20 7.20 -7.71
CA HIS A 235 8.57 6.86 -8.12
C HIS A 235 8.73 5.41 -8.64
N THR A 236 7.96 4.46 -8.11
CA THR A 236 8.02 3.05 -8.50
C THR A 236 7.43 2.84 -9.89
N TYR A 237 6.25 3.41 -10.15
CA TYR A 237 5.53 3.17 -11.41
C TYR A 237 6.30 3.76 -12.59
N LEU A 238 6.30 3.02 -13.70
CA LEU A 238 6.86 3.50 -14.95
C LEU A 238 6.01 4.68 -15.42
N GLY A 239 6.65 5.79 -15.73
CA GLY A 239 6.00 6.99 -16.26
C GLY A 239 6.24 7.13 -17.75
N SER A 240 5.67 8.16 -18.38
CA SER A 240 5.85 8.46 -19.81
C SER A 240 7.32 8.52 -20.25
N GLY A 241 8.22 9.01 -19.39
CA GLY A 241 9.67 9.06 -19.63
C GLY A 241 10.37 7.69 -19.69
N ASP A 242 9.73 6.62 -19.23
CA ASP A 242 10.25 5.25 -19.34
C ASP A 242 9.90 4.56 -20.66
N TYR A 243 9.08 5.21 -21.50
CA TYR A 243 8.61 4.66 -22.77
C TYR A 243 9.15 5.47 -23.95
N PRO A 244 9.30 4.86 -25.15
CA PRO A 244 9.78 5.57 -26.33
C PRO A 244 8.81 6.65 -26.84
N SER A 245 7.57 6.66 -26.36
CA SER A 245 6.57 7.69 -26.65
C SER A 245 5.44 7.68 -25.63
N VAL A 246 4.69 8.78 -25.52
CA VAL A 246 3.45 8.87 -24.73
C VAL A 246 2.42 7.83 -25.19
N ALA A 247 2.31 7.57 -26.50
CA ALA A 247 1.40 6.55 -27.02
C ALA A 247 1.76 5.13 -26.54
N ALA A 248 3.06 4.81 -26.44
CA ALA A 248 3.52 3.52 -25.90
C ALA A 248 3.25 3.40 -24.39
N PHE A 249 3.40 4.50 -23.64
CA PHE A 249 3.02 4.56 -22.24
C PHE A 249 1.51 4.28 -22.06
N GLU A 250 0.63 5.02 -22.75
CA GLU A 250 -0.82 4.82 -22.68
C GLU A 250 -1.26 3.40 -23.11
N ALA A 251 -0.58 2.81 -24.11
CA ALA A 251 -0.84 1.43 -24.52
C ALA A 251 -0.49 0.42 -23.41
N SER A 252 0.69 0.56 -22.79
CA SER A 252 1.10 -0.31 -21.67
C SER A 252 0.19 -0.17 -20.45
N PHE A 253 -0.36 1.03 -20.27
CA PHE A 253 -1.27 1.37 -19.21
C PHE A 253 -2.59 0.59 -19.35
N ALA A 254 -3.16 0.55 -20.56
CA ALA A 254 -4.38 -0.21 -20.86
C ALA A 254 -4.24 -1.72 -20.64
N GLU A 255 -3.04 -2.27 -20.76
CA GLU A 255 -2.78 -3.71 -20.61
C GLU A 255 -2.52 -4.14 -19.16
N THR A 256 -1.93 -3.28 -18.33
CA THR A 256 -1.34 -3.71 -17.05
C THR A 256 -1.71 -2.85 -15.84
N GLY A 257 -2.30 -1.67 -16.05
CA GLY A 257 -2.69 -0.75 -14.98
C GLY A 257 -4.00 -1.16 -14.32
N THR A 258 -3.95 -1.65 -13.09
CA THR A 258 -5.16 -1.85 -12.26
C THR A 258 -5.54 -0.59 -11.49
N HIS A 259 -4.57 0.24 -11.13
CA HIS A 259 -4.76 1.51 -10.41
C HIS A 259 -3.92 2.64 -11.05
N PRO A 260 -4.45 3.36 -12.07
CA PRO A 260 -3.78 4.53 -12.62
C PRO A 260 -3.40 5.52 -11.53
N LEU A 261 -2.15 5.97 -11.58
CA LEU A 261 -1.71 7.12 -10.83
C LEU A 261 -1.36 8.23 -11.82
N ASP A 262 -2.13 9.31 -11.77
CA ASP A 262 -1.91 10.53 -12.54
C ASP A 262 -1.97 11.75 -11.61
N GLY A 263 -1.52 12.90 -12.10
CA GLY A 263 -1.51 14.11 -11.28
C GLY A 263 -2.89 14.66 -10.97
N GLU A 264 -3.91 14.39 -11.80
CA GLU A 264 -5.29 14.82 -11.55
C GLU A 264 -5.85 14.13 -10.31
N ARG A 265 -5.63 12.81 -10.19
CA ARG A 265 -5.97 12.00 -9.02
C ARG A 265 -5.34 12.55 -7.75
N LEU A 266 -4.04 12.84 -7.76
CA LEU A 266 -3.33 13.38 -6.59
C LEU A 266 -3.80 14.79 -6.22
N ARG A 267 -4.07 15.66 -7.21
CA ARG A 267 -4.63 16.99 -6.95
C ARG A 267 -6.03 16.89 -6.35
N ALA A 268 -6.88 15.99 -6.85
CA ALA A 268 -8.22 15.75 -6.30
C ALA A 268 -8.18 15.27 -4.84
N ILE A 269 -7.23 14.40 -4.48
CA ILE A 269 -6.99 14.02 -3.07
C ILE A 269 -6.61 15.25 -2.24
N GLY A 270 -5.67 16.07 -2.74
CA GLY A 270 -5.26 17.29 -2.05
C GLY A 270 -6.40 18.29 -1.85
N ASP A 271 -7.24 18.48 -2.86
CA ASP A 271 -8.41 19.37 -2.79
C ASP A 271 -9.42 18.88 -1.74
N ALA A 272 -9.76 17.59 -1.75
CA ALA A 272 -10.65 17.01 -0.75
C ALA A 272 -10.11 17.11 0.68
N ILE A 273 -8.80 16.91 0.89
CA ILE A 273 -8.18 17.09 2.22
C ILE A 273 -8.28 18.56 2.67
N ALA A 274 -8.05 19.52 1.78
CA ALA A 274 -8.13 20.94 2.09
C ALA A 274 -9.57 21.36 2.43
N ASP A 275 -10.56 20.87 1.69
CA ASP A 275 -11.98 21.17 1.91
C ASP A 275 -12.47 20.64 3.28
N ASP A 276 -11.95 19.50 3.71
CA ASP A 276 -12.29 18.88 5.00
C ASP A 276 -11.31 19.20 6.14
N ALA A 277 -10.34 20.11 5.93
CA ALA A 277 -9.26 20.40 6.89
C ALA A 277 -9.76 20.74 8.31
N VAL A 278 -10.84 21.53 8.42
CA VAL A 278 -11.47 21.88 9.70
C VAL A 278 -12.06 20.65 10.40
N LEU A 279 -12.61 19.70 9.64
CA LEU A 279 -13.20 18.49 10.21
C LEU A 279 -12.15 17.54 10.76
N TYR A 280 -10.99 17.44 10.10
CA TYR A 280 -9.85 16.69 10.63
C TYR A 280 -9.26 17.33 11.88
N ALA A 281 -9.21 18.66 11.94
CA ALA A 281 -8.60 19.39 13.04
C ALA A 281 -9.49 19.49 14.31
N ARG A 282 -10.80 19.23 14.21
CA ARG A 282 -11.78 19.55 15.27
C ARG A 282 -11.53 18.89 16.63
N ASN A 283 -10.84 17.75 16.65
CA ASN A 283 -10.59 16.96 17.86
C ASN A 283 -9.14 17.12 18.37
N GLU A 284 -8.31 17.92 17.68
CA GLU A 284 -6.93 18.12 18.07
C GLU A 284 -6.82 19.13 19.22
N PRO A 285 -5.80 19.01 20.10
CA PRO A 285 -5.59 19.96 21.20
C PRO A 285 -5.42 21.41 20.72
N ASP A 286 -4.85 21.60 19.52
CA ASP A 286 -4.73 22.89 18.85
C ASP A 286 -5.35 22.79 17.44
N PRO A 287 -6.65 23.06 17.30
CA PRO A 287 -7.35 22.93 16.02
C PRO A 287 -6.82 23.87 14.93
N ALA A 288 -6.34 25.07 15.30
CA ALA A 288 -5.85 26.02 14.32
C ALA A 288 -4.54 25.53 13.69
N ARG A 289 -3.61 25.03 14.51
CA ARG A 289 -2.38 24.41 14.03
C ARG A 289 -2.68 23.16 13.20
N ALA A 290 -3.52 22.25 13.70
CA ALA A 290 -3.86 21.03 12.98
C ALA A 290 -4.53 21.30 11.63
N GLN A 291 -5.36 22.34 11.53
CA GLN A 291 -5.91 22.77 10.26
C GLN A 291 -4.81 23.24 9.29
N GLY A 292 -3.82 23.98 9.78
CA GLY A 292 -2.63 24.34 9.01
C GLY A 292 -1.89 23.11 8.48
N ASP A 293 -1.65 22.12 9.35
CA ASP A 293 -0.99 20.86 8.96
C ASP A 293 -1.77 20.11 7.86
N MET A 294 -3.11 20.18 7.84
CA MET A 294 -3.93 19.60 6.77
C MET A 294 -3.81 20.35 5.44
N VAL A 295 -3.70 21.68 5.49
CA VAL A 295 -3.45 22.49 4.29
C VAL A 295 -2.08 22.16 3.70
N ASP A 296 -1.06 21.95 4.55
CA ASP A 296 0.27 21.54 4.11
C ASP A 296 0.26 20.14 3.49
N LEU A 297 -0.45 19.19 4.10
CA LEU A 297 -0.67 17.86 3.52
C LEU A 297 -1.34 17.93 2.15
N ALA A 298 -2.39 18.74 2.01
CA ALA A 298 -3.07 18.97 0.74
C ALA A 298 -2.13 19.55 -0.33
N ASN A 299 -1.27 20.49 0.06
CA ASN A 299 -0.27 21.09 -0.83
C ASN A 299 0.82 20.09 -1.25
N ASN A 300 1.19 19.15 -0.38
CA ASN A 300 2.10 18.06 -0.73
C ASN A 300 1.50 17.17 -1.83
N PHE A 301 0.22 16.81 -1.71
CA PHE A 301 -0.50 16.05 -2.74
C PHE A 301 -0.57 16.79 -4.08
N ARG A 302 -0.93 18.08 -4.07
CA ARG A 302 -0.96 18.90 -5.30
C ARG A 302 0.42 19.02 -5.94
N THR A 303 1.47 19.17 -5.12
CA THR A 303 2.84 19.26 -5.61
C THR A 303 3.29 17.95 -6.22
N LEU A 304 3.06 16.82 -5.55
CA LEU A 304 3.34 15.50 -6.10
C LEU A 304 2.58 15.28 -7.42
N GLY A 305 1.31 15.68 -7.49
CA GLY A 305 0.53 15.58 -8.73
C GLY A 305 1.11 16.40 -9.88
N ARG A 306 1.63 17.61 -9.63
CA ARG A 306 2.34 18.40 -10.66
C ARG A 306 3.64 17.72 -11.11
N LEU A 307 4.42 17.19 -10.17
CA LEU A 307 5.68 16.50 -10.48
C LEU A 307 5.45 15.20 -11.26
N LEU A 308 4.32 14.52 -11.02
CA LEU A 308 3.98 13.28 -11.71
C LEU A 308 3.61 13.53 -13.18
N ASP A 309 2.93 14.64 -13.47
CA ASP A 309 2.53 15.03 -14.83
C ASP A 309 3.67 15.70 -15.63
N ASP A 310 4.80 16.06 -14.98
CA ASP A 310 5.92 16.74 -15.61
C ASP A 310 6.90 15.73 -16.23
N PRO A 311 6.95 15.59 -17.57
CA PRO A 311 7.75 14.56 -18.24
C PRO A 311 9.26 14.72 -18.02
N ASP A 312 9.75 15.95 -17.87
CA ASP A 312 11.17 16.22 -17.67
C ASP A 312 11.60 15.80 -16.25
N ILE A 313 10.75 16.07 -15.26
CA ILE A 313 10.96 15.57 -13.89
C ILE A 313 10.90 14.04 -13.86
N ARG A 314 9.96 13.41 -14.59
CA ARG A 314 9.86 11.95 -14.68
C ARG A 314 11.12 11.33 -15.31
N LEU A 315 11.63 11.95 -16.37
CA LEU A 315 12.89 11.53 -17.00
C LEU A 315 14.06 11.66 -16.03
N LEU A 316 14.20 12.80 -15.35
CA LEU A 316 15.25 13.02 -14.36
C LEU A 316 15.19 12.01 -13.21
N GLN A 317 13.99 11.69 -12.71
CA GLN A 317 13.79 10.67 -11.67
C GLN A 317 14.21 9.29 -12.16
N ALA A 318 13.86 8.93 -13.40
CA ALA A 318 14.23 7.67 -14.00
C ALA A 318 15.75 7.57 -14.21
N ASP A 319 16.39 8.62 -14.72
CA ASP A 319 17.83 8.69 -14.90
C ASP A 319 18.58 8.60 -13.58
N THR A 320 18.14 9.35 -12.57
CA THR A 320 18.70 9.28 -11.20
C THR A 320 18.64 7.85 -10.67
N ALA A 321 17.46 7.21 -10.74
CA ALA A 321 17.29 5.83 -10.31
C ALA A 321 18.17 4.83 -11.07
N ARG A 322 18.38 5.03 -12.38
CA ARG A 322 19.27 4.17 -13.20
C ARG A 322 20.74 4.39 -12.87
N SER A 323 21.14 5.63 -12.54
CA SER A 323 22.54 5.99 -12.29
C SER A 323 22.99 5.70 -10.86
N THR A 324 22.10 5.80 -9.87
CA THR A 324 22.44 5.59 -8.45
C THR A 324 22.80 4.13 -8.16
N HIS A 325 23.88 3.91 -7.42
CA HIS A 325 24.28 2.61 -6.90
C HIS A 325 23.64 2.33 -5.53
N TRP A 326 23.34 1.06 -5.25
CA TRP A 326 22.73 0.63 -3.98
C TRP A 326 23.52 1.07 -2.74
N ASP A 327 24.86 1.12 -2.82
CA ASP A 327 25.70 1.55 -1.69
C ASP A 327 25.64 3.06 -1.41
N GLU A 328 25.26 3.88 -2.39
CA GLU A 328 25.12 5.32 -2.18
C GLU A 328 24.00 5.63 -1.18
N LEU A 329 22.92 4.85 -1.20
CA LEU A 329 21.78 5.00 -0.29
C LEU A 329 22.18 4.88 1.19
N LYS A 330 23.23 4.13 1.52
CA LYS A 330 23.73 3.99 2.90
C LYS A 330 24.42 5.26 3.41
N SER A 331 24.87 6.12 2.50
CA SER A 331 25.65 7.33 2.83
C SER A 331 24.81 8.61 2.90
N VAL A 332 23.52 8.54 2.55
CA VAL A 332 22.65 9.72 2.40
C VAL A 332 22.33 10.43 3.73
N CYS A 333 22.48 9.73 4.86
CA CYS A 333 22.21 10.27 6.17
C CYS A 333 23.21 9.77 7.23
N PRO A 334 24.43 10.34 7.27
CA PRO A 334 25.48 9.93 8.23
C PRO A 334 25.06 10.05 9.70
N ALA A 335 24.05 10.87 10.00
CA ALA A 335 23.50 11.03 11.35
C ALA A 335 22.74 9.80 11.86
N LEU A 336 22.27 8.91 10.97
CA LEU A 336 21.57 7.67 11.33
C LEU A 336 22.47 6.43 11.30
N ALA A 337 23.73 6.56 10.88
CA ALA A 337 24.68 5.46 10.78
C ALA A 337 25.48 5.20 12.08
N GLN A 338 25.14 5.89 13.18
CA GLN A 338 25.83 5.86 14.48
C GLN A 338 24.93 5.27 15.56
#